data_AF-A0A091MC44-F1
#
_entry.id   AF-A0A091MC44-F1
#
_cell.length_a   1.000
_cell.length_b   1.000
_cell.length_c   1.000
_cell.angle_alpha   90.00
_cell.angle_beta   90.00
_cell.angle_gamma   90.00
#
_symmetry.space_group_name_H-M   'P 1'
#
loop_
_entity.id
_entity.type
_entity.pdbx_description
1 polymer ?
#
loop_
_entity_poly.entity_id
_entity_poly.type
_entity_poly.pdbx_seq_one_letter_code
_entity_poly.pdbx_strand_id
1 'polypeptide(L)'
;KVLESNEESGHLILTIVVSGHFFISQGQAVLEGFSLIDSHKWLKIVRKADCLLLRAQSKNECRMFRVQFGGDSKEQMLEHCCNCVQKLAEYVPVQVTDEQSQKLYHSLHQLAHGENEVKDTEQNASVLHIVNEPLPDSCRSFGERRSVTQLAQSVLTKKSELTPAYQHSVWPATELGPFIRLCLMDQNFLAFVEDVEKELKKLTEG
;
A
#
# COMPACT_ATOMS: atom_id res chain seq x y z
N LYS A 1 -24.74 -3.40 12.05
CA LYS A 1 -24.18 -3.79 13.36
C LYS A 1 -23.12 -2.75 13.72
N VAL A 2 -23.15 -2.21 14.93
CA VAL A 2 -22.14 -1.27 15.43
C VAL A 2 -21.27 -2.02 16.43
N LEU A 3 -19.96 -1.81 16.36
CA LEU A 3 -18.98 -2.39 17.27
C LEU A 3 -18.19 -1.22 17.87
N GLU A 4 -17.93 -1.30 19.16
CA GLU A 4 -17.25 -0.26 19.92
C GLU A 4 -16.07 -0.87 20.68
N SER A 5 -15.00 -0.10 20.82
CA SER A 5 -13.86 -0.47 21.64
C SER A 5 -14.23 -0.28 23.12
N ASN A 6 -14.10 -1.32 23.93
CA ASN A 6 -14.25 -1.24 25.38
C ASN A 6 -13.40 -2.32 26.08
N GLU A 7 -13.30 -2.26 27.40
CA GLU A 7 -12.49 -3.20 28.19
C GLU A 7 -13.00 -4.65 28.11
N GLU A 8 -14.31 -4.86 27.93
CA GLU A 8 -14.94 -6.19 27.93
C GLU A 8 -14.77 -6.93 26.59
N SER A 9 -14.93 -6.21 25.48
CA SER A 9 -14.88 -6.76 24.12
C SER A 9 -13.53 -6.54 23.43
N GLY A 10 -12.67 -5.71 24.00
CA GLY A 10 -11.37 -5.35 23.46
C GLY A 10 -11.42 -4.17 22.49
N HIS A 11 -10.23 -3.66 22.17
CA HIS A 11 -10.08 -2.52 21.27
C HIS A 11 -10.18 -2.93 19.80
N LEU A 12 -10.86 -2.11 19.01
CA LEU A 12 -10.88 -2.20 17.55
C LEU A 12 -9.56 -1.65 16.99
N ILE A 13 -8.87 -2.47 16.22
CA ILE A 13 -7.59 -2.12 15.61
C ILE A 13 -7.71 -2.24 14.10
N LEU A 14 -7.40 -1.15 13.40
CA LEU A 14 -7.23 -1.11 11.96
C LEU A 14 -5.75 -1.27 11.63
N THR A 15 -5.41 -2.25 10.80
CA THR A 15 -4.04 -2.55 10.42
C THR A 15 -3.89 -2.57 8.91
N ILE A 16 -2.87 -1.87 8.40
CA ILE A 16 -2.42 -1.92 7.01
C ILE A 16 -1.01 -2.47 7.05
N VAL A 17 -0.79 -3.65 6.48
CA VAL A 17 0.54 -4.24 6.37
C VAL A 17 1.24 -3.79 5.09
N VAL A 18 2.57 -3.83 5.07
CA VAL A 18 3.40 -3.38 3.95
C VAL A 18 3.14 -4.16 2.66
N SER A 19 2.67 -5.40 2.76
CA SER A 19 2.21 -6.19 1.60
C SER A 19 0.88 -5.71 1.01
N GLY A 20 0.27 -4.66 1.56
CA GLY A 20 -0.97 -4.08 1.07
C GLY A 20 -2.24 -4.77 1.57
N HIS A 21 -2.18 -5.58 2.64
CA HIS A 21 -3.41 -6.11 3.25
C HIS A 21 -3.97 -5.16 4.30
N PHE A 22 -5.30 -5.05 4.30
CA PHE A 22 -6.10 -4.27 5.22
C PHE A 22 -6.88 -5.19 6.15
N PHE A 23 -6.85 -4.91 7.45
CA PHE A 23 -7.61 -5.64 8.45
C PHE A 23 -8.29 -4.70 9.44
N ILE A 24 -9.46 -5.10 9.91
CA ILE A 24 -10.06 -4.60 11.15
C ILE A 24 -10.23 -5.80 12.07
N SER A 25 -9.69 -5.70 13.28
CA SER A 25 -9.76 -6.76 14.28
C SER A 25 -10.26 -6.22 15.62
N GLN A 26 -10.83 -7.11 16.43
CA GLN A 26 -11.20 -6.85 17.81
C GLN A 26 -10.75 -8.04 18.66
N GLY A 27 -9.75 -7.81 19.52
CA GLY A 27 -9.08 -8.90 20.24
C GLY A 27 -8.46 -9.91 19.28
N GLN A 28 -8.91 -11.16 19.33
CA GLN A 28 -8.45 -12.23 18.42
C GLN A 28 -9.33 -12.41 17.18
N ALA A 29 -10.44 -11.68 17.08
CA ALA A 29 -11.38 -11.81 15.97
C ALA A 29 -11.07 -10.83 14.84
N VAL A 30 -10.94 -11.33 13.61
CA VAL A 30 -10.86 -10.49 12.41
C VAL A 30 -12.29 -10.19 11.93
N LEU A 31 -12.63 -8.92 11.86
CA LEU A 31 -13.95 -8.41 11.46
C LEU A 31 -14.00 -8.11 9.96
N GLU A 32 -12.90 -7.56 9.44
CA GLU A 32 -12.71 -7.27 8.03
C GLU A 32 -11.29 -7.63 7.61
N GLY A 33 -11.11 -8.17 6.41
CA GLY A 33 -9.81 -8.53 5.86
C GLY A 33 -9.86 -8.62 4.34
N PHE A 34 -9.01 -7.83 3.65
CA PHE A 34 -8.88 -7.89 2.20
C PHE A 34 -7.57 -7.27 1.71
N SER A 35 -7.20 -7.55 0.47
CA SER A 35 -6.06 -6.92 -0.20
C SER A 35 -6.45 -5.56 -0.80
N LEU A 36 -5.57 -4.57 -0.63
CA LEU A 36 -5.67 -3.25 -1.29
C LEU A 36 -5.03 -3.26 -2.68
N ILE A 37 -4.28 -4.31 -3.03
CA ILE A 37 -3.62 -4.43 -4.33
C ILE A 37 -4.69 -4.50 -5.43
N ASP A 38 -4.58 -3.59 -6.41
CA ASP A 38 -5.53 -3.44 -7.52
C ASP A 38 -7.00 -3.27 -7.10
N SER A 39 -7.25 -2.78 -5.88
CA SER A 39 -8.62 -2.74 -5.34
C SER A 39 -9.49 -1.62 -5.91
N HIS A 40 -8.93 -0.67 -6.66
CA HIS A 40 -9.62 0.53 -7.18
C HIS A 40 -10.87 0.23 -8.04
N LYS A 41 -11.01 -0.99 -8.58
CA LYS A 41 -12.18 -1.41 -9.38
C LYS A 41 -13.38 -1.81 -8.53
N TRP A 42 -13.15 -2.27 -7.31
CA TRP A 42 -14.18 -2.86 -6.45
C TRP A 42 -14.27 -2.20 -5.08
N LEU A 43 -13.26 -1.47 -4.64
CA LEU A 43 -13.22 -0.76 -3.37
C LEU A 43 -13.25 0.75 -3.60
N LYS A 44 -14.17 1.44 -2.94
CA LYS A 44 -14.21 2.90 -2.85
C LYS A 44 -14.13 3.33 -1.39
N ILE A 45 -13.25 4.28 -1.11
CA ILE A 45 -13.06 4.82 0.24
C ILE A 45 -13.36 6.31 0.21
N VAL A 46 -14.18 6.76 1.14
CA VAL A 46 -14.53 8.16 1.33
C VAL A 46 -14.20 8.57 2.75
N ARG A 47 -13.46 9.67 2.90
CA ARG A 47 -13.17 10.31 4.18
C ARG A 47 -14.12 11.48 4.43
N LYS A 48 -14.67 11.53 5.63
CA LYS A 48 -15.36 12.70 6.17
C LYS A 48 -14.91 12.91 7.62
N ALA A 49 -14.25 14.03 7.90
CA ALA A 49 -13.68 14.34 9.22
C ALA A 49 -12.78 13.20 9.75
N ASP A 50 -13.11 12.66 10.93
CA ASP A 50 -12.48 11.56 11.67
C ASP A 50 -13.04 10.17 11.28
N CYS A 51 -13.78 10.09 10.18
CA CYS A 51 -14.43 8.86 9.72
C CYS A 51 -14.00 8.44 8.31
N LEU A 52 -13.93 7.12 8.11
CA LEU A 52 -13.81 6.49 6.79
C LEU A 52 -15.05 5.65 6.49
N LEU A 53 -15.57 5.79 5.28
CA LEU A 53 -16.62 4.96 4.72
C LEU A 53 -16.02 4.12 3.60
N LEU A 54 -16.09 2.79 3.76
CA LEU A 54 -15.59 1.84 2.79
C LEU A 54 -16.77 1.15 2.10
N ARG A 55 -16.74 1.17 0.77
CA ARG A 55 -17.67 0.46 -0.12
C ARG A 55 -16.90 -0.60 -0.88
N ALA A 56 -17.09 -1.86 -0.54
CA ALA A 56 -16.62 -2.99 -1.31
C ALA A 56 -17.75 -3.53 -2.18
N GLN A 57 -17.51 -3.64 -3.48
CA GLN A 57 -18.48 -4.07 -4.48
C GLN A 57 -18.01 -5.37 -5.14
N SER A 58 -18.77 -6.45 -4.96
CA SER A 58 -18.61 -7.70 -5.69
C SER A 58 -19.68 -7.81 -6.79
N LYS A 59 -19.65 -8.88 -7.59
CA LYS A 59 -20.60 -9.07 -8.71
C LYS A 59 -22.07 -9.00 -8.28
N ASN A 60 -22.39 -9.51 -7.10
CA ASN A 60 -23.78 -9.63 -6.63
C ASN A 60 -24.04 -8.92 -5.30
N GLU A 61 -23.01 -8.40 -4.64
CA GLU A 61 -23.13 -7.84 -3.29
C GLU A 61 -22.35 -6.54 -3.14
N CYS A 62 -22.91 -5.61 -2.37
CA CYS A 62 -22.26 -4.38 -1.98
C CYS A 62 -22.16 -4.38 -0.46
N ARG A 63 -20.95 -4.39 0.07
CA ARG A 63 -20.68 -4.32 1.50
C ARG A 63 -20.19 -2.92 1.85
N MET A 64 -20.92 -2.28 2.76
CA MET A 64 -20.61 -0.96 3.29
C MET A 64 -20.26 -1.08 4.77
N PHE A 65 -19.17 -0.46 5.19
CA PHE A 65 -18.88 -0.28 6.60
C PHE A 65 -18.19 1.05 6.84
N ARG A 66 -18.35 1.57 8.06
CA ARG A 66 -17.79 2.84 8.50
C ARG A 66 -16.86 2.60 9.67
N VAL A 67 -15.71 3.25 9.64
CA VAL A 67 -14.73 3.31 10.73
C VAL A 67 -14.71 4.74 11.25
N GLN A 68 -14.77 4.89 12.57
CA GLN A 68 -14.54 6.15 13.25
C GLN A 68 -13.28 6.00 14.12
N PHE A 69 -12.34 6.93 13.99
CA PHE A 69 -11.08 6.87 14.73
C PHE A 69 -11.27 7.38 16.15
N GLY A 70 -10.75 6.64 17.13
CA GLY A 70 -10.73 7.06 18.53
C GLY A 70 -9.54 8.00 18.83
N GLY A 71 -9.66 8.74 19.93
CA GLY A 71 -8.63 9.64 20.45
C GLY A 71 -9.16 10.44 21.65
N ASP A 72 -8.23 11.01 22.42
CA ASP A 72 -8.50 11.81 23.61
C ASP A 72 -9.05 13.22 23.26
N SER A 73 -8.83 13.66 22.03
CA SER A 73 -9.34 14.92 21.49
C SER A 73 -9.77 14.78 20.03
N LYS A 74 -10.59 15.74 19.56
CA LYS A 74 -11.04 15.79 18.17
C LYS A 74 -9.86 15.93 17.20
N GLU A 75 -8.83 16.68 17.60
CA GLU A 75 -7.61 16.89 16.82
C GLU A 75 -6.85 15.58 16.66
N GLN A 76 -6.71 14.80 17.74
CA GLN A 76 -6.04 13.49 17.69
C GLN A 76 -6.82 12.48 16.86
N MET A 77 -8.15 12.43 16.99
CA MET A 77 -9.00 11.58 16.14
C MET A 77 -8.83 11.91 14.65
N LEU A 78 -8.76 13.20 14.33
CA LEU A 78 -8.57 13.69 12.97
C LEU A 78 -7.17 13.34 12.44
N GLU A 79 -6.14 13.47 13.28
CA GLU A 79 -4.76 13.09 12.97
C GLU A 79 -4.64 11.59 12.68
N HIS A 80 -5.18 10.73 13.54
CA HIS A 80 -5.22 9.29 13.32
C HIS A 80 -5.89 8.95 11.98
N CYS A 81 -7.01 9.61 11.68
CA CYS A 81 -7.70 9.45 10.40
C CYS A 81 -6.84 9.93 9.22
N CYS A 82 -6.21 11.10 9.31
CA CYS A 82 -5.30 11.64 8.29
C CYS A 82 -4.16 10.66 7.97
N ASN A 83 -3.47 10.17 9.01
CA ASN A 83 -2.34 9.25 8.89
C ASN A 83 -2.77 7.93 8.22
N CYS A 84 -3.94 7.41 8.59
CA CYS A 84 -4.49 6.21 7.94
C CYS A 84 -4.81 6.46 6.46
N VAL A 85 -5.41 7.59 6.12
CA VAL A 85 -5.71 7.92 4.71
C VAL A 85 -4.44 8.09 3.89
N GLN A 86 -3.38 8.69 4.45
CA GLN A 86 -2.08 8.80 3.78
C GLN A 86 -1.53 7.40 3.45
N LYS A 87 -1.64 6.45 4.38
CA LYS A 87 -1.23 5.04 4.14
C LYS A 87 -2.12 4.33 3.13
N LEU A 88 -3.42 4.57 3.14
CA LEU A 88 -4.35 3.99 2.15
C LEU A 88 -4.10 4.54 0.74
N ALA A 89 -3.73 5.81 0.62
CA ALA A 89 -3.48 6.49 -0.65
C ALA A 89 -2.30 5.89 -1.43
N GLU A 90 -1.41 5.15 -0.77
CA GLU A 90 -0.34 4.38 -1.42
C GLU A 90 -0.90 3.23 -2.30
N TYR A 91 -2.14 2.77 -2.04
CA TYR A 91 -2.75 1.60 -2.72
C TYR A 91 -4.05 1.93 -3.47
N VAL A 92 -4.91 2.77 -2.89
CA VAL A 92 -6.25 3.05 -3.42
C VAL A 92 -6.61 4.53 -3.22
N PRO A 93 -7.20 5.22 -4.21
CA PRO A 93 -7.57 6.61 -4.06
C PRO A 93 -8.67 6.78 -3.01
N VAL A 94 -8.45 7.71 -2.07
CA VAL A 94 -9.42 8.07 -1.03
C VAL A 94 -10.05 9.41 -1.37
N GLN A 95 -11.38 9.45 -1.45
CA GLN A 95 -12.12 10.68 -1.75
C GLN A 95 -12.33 11.48 -0.46
N VAL A 96 -11.91 12.74 -0.44
CA VAL A 96 -12.05 13.64 0.72
C VAL A 96 -13.19 14.62 0.44
N THR A 97 -14.24 14.59 1.27
CA THR A 97 -15.47 15.39 1.04
C THR A 97 -15.50 16.69 1.84
N ASP A 98 -14.41 17.09 2.50
CA ASP A 98 -14.40 18.20 3.46
C ASP A 98 -13.37 19.27 3.10
N GLU A 99 -13.81 20.50 2.88
CA GLU A 99 -12.99 21.67 2.48
C GLU A 99 -11.95 22.03 3.55
N GLN A 100 -12.21 21.71 4.82
CA GLN A 100 -11.28 21.93 5.94
C GLN A 100 -10.20 20.85 6.02
N SER A 101 -10.54 19.61 5.65
CA SER A 101 -9.60 18.48 5.62
C SER A 101 -8.56 18.61 4.49
N GLN A 102 -8.90 19.29 3.39
CA GLN A 102 -7.97 19.61 2.30
C GLN A 102 -6.86 20.57 2.76
N LYS A 103 -7.17 21.56 3.61
CA LYS A 103 -6.18 22.50 4.15
C LYS A 103 -5.14 21.80 5.02
N LEU A 104 -5.57 20.86 5.89
CA LEU A 104 -4.65 20.08 6.73
C LEU A 104 -3.78 19.12 5.92
N TYR A 105 -4.32 18.50 4.87
CA TYR A 105 -3.54 17.70 3.92
C TYR A 105 -2.42 18.53 3.26
N HIS A 106 -2.73 19.77 2.85
CA HIS A 106 -1.73 20.70 2.29
C HIS A 106 -0.73 21.19 3.35
N SER A 107 -1.16 21.47 4.58
CA SER A 107 -0.28 21.92 5.67
C SER A 107 0.69 20.81 6.14
N LEU A 108 0.25 19.56 6.22
CA LEU A 108 1.10 18.41 6.56
C LEU A 108 2.12 18.11 5.45
N HIS A 109 1.75 18.30 4.18
CA HIS A 109 2.70 18.21 3.07
C HIS A 109 3.71 19.38 3.03
N GLN A 110 3.33 20.58 3.49
CA GLN A 110 4.23 21.74 3.59
C GLN A 110 5.24 21.62 4.76
N LEU A 111 4.85 20.98 5.86
CA LEU A 111 5.74 20.76 7.01
C LEU A 111 6.87 19.75 6.75
N ALA A 112 6.72 18.89 5.73
CA ALA A 112 7.77 17.96 5.31
C ALA A 112 8.84 18.61 4.41
N HIS A 113 8.66 19.87 4.01
CA HIS A 113 9.61 20.60 3.17
C HIS A 113 9.73 22.06 3.64
N GLY A 114 10.37 22.25 4.80
CA GLY A 114 10.64 23.58 5.35
C GLY A 114 12.14 23.83 5.45
N GLU A 115 12.66 24.74 4.62
CA GLU A 115 13.64 25.77 5.01
C GLU A 115 13.86 26.73 3.81
N ASN A 116 13.24 27.92 3.85
CA ASN A 116 13.90 29.24 3.78
C ASN A 116 12.90 30.41 3.59
N GLU A 117 12.99 31.34 4.55
CA GLU A 117 12.68 32.79 4.59
C GLU A 117 11.49 33.47 3.85
N VAL A 118 10.50 33.90 4.66
CA VAL A 118 10.10 35.29 5.03
C VAL A 118 9.88 36.40 3.96
N LYS A 119 8.63 36.95 4.01
CA LYS A 119 8.09 38.31 3.63
C LYS A 119 7.92 38.64 2.13
N ASP A 120 6.93 39.41 1.66
CA ASP A 120 5.78 40.16 2.21
C ASP A 120 4.80 40.47 1.03
N THR A 121 3.51 40.67 1.35
CA THR A 121 2.50 41.55 0.68
C THR A 121 1.85 41.21 -0.69
N GLU A 122 0.55 40.94 -0.62
CA GLU A 122 -0.61 41.28 -1.48
C GLU A 122 -0.46 41.59 -2.99
N GLN A 123 -1.16 40.84 -3.86
CA GLN A 123 -2.30 41.30 -4.68
C GLN A 123 -2.71 40.30 -5.78
N ASN A 124 -4.00 40.33 -6.09
CA ASN A 124 -4.74 39.61 -7.14
C ASN A 124 -4.01 39.46 -8.50
N ALA A 125 -4.13 38.29 -9.13
CA ALA A 125 -4.73 38.11 -10.47
C ALA A 125 -4.42 36.72 -11.07
N SER A 126 -5.44 36.13 -11.68
CA SER A 126 -5.37 34.97 -12.57
C SER A 126 -4.33 35.15 -13.69
N VAL A 127 -3.35 34.26 -13.82
CA VAL A 127 -2.72 33.90 -15.11
C VAL A 127 -2.17 32.48 -15.03
N LEU A 128 -2.59 31.64 -15.98
CA LEU A 128 -1.98 30.37 -16.35
C LEU A 128 -0.52 30.60 -16.75
N HIS A 129 0.45 29.99 -16.05
CA HIS A 129 1.81 29.90 -16.56
C HIS A 129 2.34 28.48 -16.40
N ILE A 130 2.40 27.80 -17.54
CA ILE A 130 3.20 26.62 -17.79
C ILE A 130 4.66 27.02 -17.56
N VAL A 131 5.30 26.45 -16.54
CA VAL A 131 6.76 26.44 -16.41
C VAL A 131 7.21 24.99 -16.50
N ASN A 132 7.87 24.73 -17.62
CA ASN A 132 8.50 23.50 -18.00
C ASN A 132 9.91 23.52 -17.39
N GLU A 133 10.18 22.71 -16.37
CA GLU A 133 11.56 22.36 -15.99
C GLU A 133 11.65 20.87 -15.61
N PRO A 134 12.78 20.22 -15.91
CA PRO A 134 12.85 18.79 -16.15
C PRO A 134 12.98 18.00 -14.85
N LEU A 135 12.13 16.99 -14.72
CA LEU A 135 12.24 15.94 -13.71
C LEU A 135 13.63 15.27 -13.79
N PRO A 136 14.34 15.03 -12.67
CA PRO A 136 15.59 14.28 -12.68
C PRO A 136 15.36 12.86 -13.24
N ASP A 137 16.03 12.59 -14.35
CA ASP A 137 16.12 11.29 -15.02
C ASP A 137 16.70 10.24 -14.06
N SER A 138 15.85 9.45 -13.44
CA SER A 138 16.27 8.17 -12.83
C SER A 138 15.35 6.99 -13.15
N CYS A 139 14.39 7.17 -14.08
CA CYS A 139 13.50 6.09 -14.54
C CYS A 139 13.79 5.60 -15.97
N ARG A 140 15.02 5.76 -16.49
CA ARG A 140 15.42 5.30 -17.83
C ARG A 140 15.95 3.86 -17.91
N SER A 141 15.49 2.96 -17.03
CA SER A 141 15.73 1.52 -17.20
C SER A 141 14.47 0.69 -16.98
N PHE A 142 13.33 1.14 -17.51
CA PHE A 142 12.39 0.14 -18.00
C PHE A 142 12.96 -0.39 -19.31
N GLY A 143 13.75 -1.44 -19.18
CA GLY A 143 14.16 -2.26 -20.32
C GLY A 143 12.94 -2.50 -21.19
N GLU A 144 13.13 -2.25 -22.49
CA GLU A 144 12.22 -2.54 -23.60
C GLU A 144 11.10 -3.52 -23.20
N ARG A 145 9.84 -3.08 -23.25
CA ARG A 145 8.68 -3.91 -22.92
C ARG A 145 8.58 -5.05 -23.95
N ARG A 146 9.17 -6.20 -23.63
CA ARG A 146 9.18 -7.41 -24.48
C ARG A 146 7.92 -8.22 -24.27
N SER A 147 7.40 -8.83 -25.35
CA SER A 147 6.31 -9.80 -25.22
C SER A 147 6.79 -11.06 -24.49
N VAL A 148 5.87 -11.78 -23.86
CA VAL A 148 6.15 -13.07 -23.21
C VAL A 148 6.82 -14.06 -24.17
N THR A 149 6.42 -14.04 -25.44
CA THR A 149 7.01 -14.86 -26.50
C THR A 149 8.47 -14.48 -26.81
N GLN A 150 8.80 -13.19 -26.82
CA GLN A 150 10.17 -12.71 -27.01
C GLN A 150 11.08 -13.05 -25.81
N LEU A 151 10.52 -13.01 -24.59
CA LEU A 151 11.23 -13.44 -23.38
C LEU A 151 11.53 -14.94 -23.40
N ALA A 152 10.53 -15.77 -23.72
CA ALA A 152 10.70 -17.22 -23.82
C ALA A 152 11.76 -17.59 -24.88
N GLN A 153 11.74 -16.95 -26.05
CA GLN A 153 12.76 -17.19 -27.07
C GLN A 153 14.16 -16.77 -26.62
N SER A 154 14.29 -15.63 -25.93
CA SER A 154 15.58 -15.16 -25.39
C SER A 154 16.16 -16.09 -24.33
N VAL A 155 15.33 -16.74 -23.52
CA VAL A 155 15.77 -17.73 -22.51
C VAL A 155 16.21 -19.03 -23.18
N LEU A 156 15.50 -19.45 -24.23
CA LEU A 156 15.80 -20.70 -24.94
C LEU A 156 17.00 -20.59 -25.89
N THR A 157 17.31 -19.40 -26.42
CA THR A 157 18.42 -19.20 -27.37
C THR A 157 19.74 -18.81 -26.73
N LYS A 158 19.75 -18.25 -25.52
CA LYS A 158 20.99 -17.95 -24.81
C LYS A 158 21.43 -19.14 -23.96
N LYS A 159 22.48 -19.82 -24.41
CA LYS A 159 23.23 -20.77 -23.58
C LYS A 159 23.81 -19.99 -22.40
N SER A 160 23.37 -20.35 -21.20
CA SER A 160 23.63 -19.75 -19.89
C SER A 160 24.91 -18.90 -19.79
N GLU A 161 24.75 -17.59 -19.92
CA GLU A 161 25.58 -16.63 -19.19
C GLU A 161 24.62 -15.84 -18.30
N LEU A 162 24.54 -16.27 -17.04
CA LEU A 162 23.67 -15.66 -16.04
C LEU A 162 24.06 -14.18 -15.89
N THR A 163 23.12 -13.30 -16.23
CA THR A 163 23.26 -11.85 -16.11
C THR A 163 23.72 -11.49 -14.68
N PRO A 164 24.62 -10.51 -14.48
CA PRO A 164 25.13 -10.11 -13.15
C PRO A 164 24.03 -9.76 -12.12
N ALA A 165 22.80 -9.48 -12.58
CA ALA A 165 21.63 -9.32 -11.72
C ALA A 165 21.31 -10.54 -10.84
N TYR A 166 21.73 -11.76 -11.24
CA TYR A 166 21.58 -12.97 -10.41
C TYR A 166 22.61 -13.06 -9.26
N GLN A 167 23.65 -12.21 -9.24
CA GLN A 167 24.67 -12.24 -8.19
C GLN A 167 24.33 -11.35 -6.99
N HIS A 168 23.30 -10.52 -7.11
CA HIS A 168 22.88 -9.63 -6.03
C HIS A 168 21.51 -10.08 -5.52
N SER A 169 21.49 -10.75 -4.37
CA SER A 169 20.24 -10.90 -3.62
C SER A 169 19.74 -9.49 -3.29
N VAL A 170 18.56 -9.13 -3.80
CA VAL A 170 17.90 -7.85 -3.51
C VAL A 170 17.70 -7.65 -2.01
N TRP A 171 17.68 -8.75 -1.26
CA TRP A 171 17.56 -8.80 0.19
C TRP A 171 18.91 -9.15 0.82
N PRO A 172 19.40 -8.38 1.80
CA PRO A 172 20.49 -8.84 2.65
C PRO A 172 20.04 -10.07 3.44
N ALA A 173 20.93 -11.04 3.65
CA ALA A 173 20.60 -12.30 4.35
C ALA A 173 19.99 -12.07 5.75
N THR A 174 20.27 -10.92 6.38
CA THR A 174 19.72 -10.49 7.66
C THR A 174 18.23 -10.18 7.63
N GLU A 175 17.68 -9.81 6.47
CA GLU A 175 16.26 -9.47 6.31
C GLU A 175 15.40 -10.67 5.92
N LEU A 176 16.02 -11.81 5.59
CA LEU A 176 15.31 -13.00 5.17
C LEU A 176 14.56 -13.70 6.32
N GLY A 177 15.04 -13.53 7.56
CA GLY A 177 14.48 -14.19 8.74
C GLY A 177 12.98 -13.93 8.98
N PRO A 178 12.51 -12.67 9.00
CA PRO A 178 11.09 -12.35 9.10
C PRO A 178 10.22 -12.95 7.98
N PHE A 179 10.71 -12.98 6.74
CA PHE A 179 9.98 -13.59 5.62
C PHE A 179 9.89 -15.10 5.75
N ILE A 180 10.99 -15.77 6.14
CA ILE A 180 10.97 -17.21 6.41
C ILE A 180 9.96 -17.52 7.52
N ARG A 181 9.92 -16.74 8.60
CA ARG A 181 8.93 -16.93 9.67
C ARG A 181 7.51 -16.80 9.17
N LEU A 182 7.22 -15.80 8.33
CA LEU A 182 5.89 -15.62 7.74
C LEU A 182 5.50 -16.81 6.85
N CYS A 183 6.42 -17.29 6.02
CA CYS A 183 6.19 -18.46 5.17
C CYS A 183 5.96 -19.74 5.99
N LEU A 184 6.70 -19.94 7.09
CA LEU A 184 6.52 -21.09 7.99
C LEU A 184 5.20 -21.05 8.78
N MET A 185 4.51 -19.91 8.84
CA MET A 185 3.16 -19.83 9.42
C MET A 185 2.07 -20.28 8.44
N ASP A 186 2.37 -20.40 7.14
CA ASP A 186 1.46 -20.96 6.15
C ASP A 186 1.64 -22.48 6.06
N GLN A 187 0.58 -23.23 6.37
CA GLN A 187 0.55 -24.69 6.31
C GLN A 187 0.83 -25.23 4.90
N ASN A 188 0.53 -24.46 3.86
CA ASN A 188 0.74 -24.88 2.46
C ASN A 188 2.16 -24.62 1.97
N PHE A 189 2.92 -23.77 2.68
CA PHE A 189 4.28 -23.42 2.26
C PHE A 189 5.23 -24.63 2.34
N LEU A 190 5.09 -25.47 3.38
CA LEU A 190 5.91 -26.68 3.53
C LEU A 190 5.72 -27.65 2.35
N ALA A 191 4.47 -27.92 1.98
CA ALA A 191 4.15 -28.77 0.83
C ALA A 191 4.67 -28.17 -0.49
N PHE A 192 4.53 -26.86 -0.67
CA PHE A 192 5.07 -26.17 -1.84
C PHE A 192 6.61 -26.28 -1.94
N VAL A 193 7.33 -26.14 -0.81
CA VAL A 193 8.80 -26.29 -0.79
C VAL A 193 9.20 -27.71 -1.18
N GLU A 194 8.49 -28.73 -0.68
CA GLU A 194 8.74 -30.13 -1.06
C GLU A 194 8.53 -30.36 -2.56
N ASP A 195 7.46 -29.80 -3.12
CA ASP A 195 7.18 -29.88 -4.57
C ASP A 195 8.27 -29.18 -5.39
N VAL A 196 8.73 -28.01 -4.95
CA VAL A 196 9.85 -27.28 -5.60
C VAL A 196 11.13 -28.09 -5.53
N GLU A 197 11.46 -28.68 -4.38
CA GLU A 197 12.66 -29.52 -4.24
C GLU A 197 12.61 -30.73 -5.17
N LYS A 198 11.44 -31.35 -5.30
CA LYS A 198 11.20 -32.48 -6.21
C LYS A 198 11.40 -32.08 -7.67
N GLU A 199 10.90 -30.93 -8.09
CA GLU A 199 11.12 -30.43 -9.45
C GLU A 199 12.60 -30.07 -9.71
N LEU A 200 13.30 -29.49 -8.72
CA LEU A 200 14.73 -29.20 -8.85
C LEU A 200 15.57 -30.47 -9.01
N LYS A 201 15.26 -31.54 -8.27
CA LYS A 201 15.95 -32.84 -8.43
C LYS A 201 15.83 -33.37 -9.86
N LYS A 202 14.63 -33.29 -10.46
CA LYS A 202 14.41 -33.69 -11.87
C LYS A 202 15.27 -32.91 -12.86
N LEU A 203 15.51 -31.63 -12.60
CA LEU A 203 16.35 -30.77 -13.45
C LEU A 203 17.85 -31.05 -13.28
N THR A 204 18.26 -31.64 -12.16
CA THR A 204 19.68 -31.90 -11.85
C THR A 204 20.10 -33.33 -12.22
N GLU A 205 19.14 -34.25 -12.37
CA GLU A 205 19.34 -35.65 -12.76
C GLU A 205 19.09 -35.92 -14.27
N GLY A 206 18.87 -34.87 -15.08
CA GLY A 206 18.60 -34.91 -16.52
C GLY A 206 19.75 -34.44 -17.41
#